data_AF-A0A447UYS4-F1
#
_entry.id   AF-A0A447UYS4-F1
#
_cell.length_a   1.000
_cell.length_b   1.000
_cell.length_c   1.000
_cell.angle_alpha   90.00
_cell.angle_beta   90.00
_cell.angle_gamma   90.00
#
_symmetry.space_group_name_H-M   'P 1'
#
loop_
_entity.id
_entity.type
_entity.pdbx_description
1 polymer ?
#
loop_
_entity_poly.entity_id
_entity_poly.type
_entity_poly.pdbx_seq_one_letter_code
_entity_poly.pdbx_strand_id
1 'polypeptide(L)'
;MSQATAIFNLFFFNPQGDYRFSWRHPDAPGKEIFTLKYYAELARRAEAAVLDNIFIADHVAIWDTVPSGLAHYANPRLEPITLLAALAATTENIGLMSTASTSYTEPYNLARYFASLDHLSGGRASWNVVTSWLPEEAANYGLDTLPEHGRRYERAAEFIEVVRKLWDSWEDDAVLIDKQSGYFADPDRVHPLNHEGEFFKVRGPLNVPRPPQGHPIVVQAGSSESGKQLAAAQADIHFVFMSNIEKGLAYRADMDKRLLALGRDPAHFKILGGVLPVVVNTPEEKEQRQKLIQTLMNDQMALDLLSTYLRMDMGEYDPHAPLPPLPDEQGFDGLRTALQIIKGYDPELTVLQLGRLLLQSSDSWLVIGTAQEVADTLSEAFHAGAVDGYNLMFPFLPTDFDNFIDQVAPILKKSGVMQQAYRPGTLREKLGLPPVVNQFRRE
;
A
#
# COMPACT_ATOMS: atom_id res chain seq x y z
N MET A 1 -7.25 0.94 31.07
CA MET A 1 -7.37 1.12 29.61
C MET A 1 -5.98 0.86 29.03
N SER A 2 -5.79 -0.13 28.16
CA SER A 2 -4.47 -0.34 27.55
C SER A 2 -4.15 0.87 26.67
N GLN A 3 -2.96 1.45 26.81
CA GLN A 3 -2.46 2.51 25.94
C GLN A 3 -2.51 2.04 24.48
N ALA A 4 -2.94 2.89 23.54
CA ALA A 4 -2.93 2.57 22.12
C ALA A 4 -1.50 2.45 21.61
N THR A 5 -1.21 1.42 20.81
CA THR A 5 0.08 1.21 20.14
C THR A 5 -0.02 1.68 18.69
N ALA A 6 1.10 2.11 18.11
CA ALA A 6 1.19 2.40 16.69
C ALA A 6 1.06 1.12 15.86
N ILE A 7 0.48 1.24 14.67
CA ILE A 7 0.34 0.15 13.70
C ILE A 7 1.62 0.06 12.85
N PHE A 8 2.22 -1.10 12.70
CA PHE A 8 3.42 -1.30 11.88
C PHE A 8 3.17 -2.29 10.75
N ASN A 9 3.25 -1.80 9.51
CA ASN A 9 3.11 -2.61 8.31
C ASN A 9 4.46 -2.81 7.63
N LEU A 10 4.81 -4.06 7.34
CA LEU A 10 5.91 -4.36 6.43
C LEU A 10 5.43 -4.16 4.99
N PHE A 11 5.90 -3.10 4.34
CA PHE A 11 5.53 -2.77 2.97
C PHE A 11 6.45 -3.45 1.97
N PHE A 12 5.86 -4.00 0.91
CA PHE A 12 6.57 -4.55 -0.24
C PHE A 12 5.95 -4.03 -1.52
N PHE A 13 6.78 -3.49 -2.40
CA PHE A 13 6.40 -3.28 -3.81
C PHE A 13 7.42 -3.89 -4.77
N ASN A 14 8.71 -3.71 -4.49
CA ASN A 14 9.77 -4.51 -5.12
C ASN A 14 10.22 -5.58 -4.12
N PRO A 15 10.43 -6.83 -4.54
CA PRO A 15 10.87 -7.90 -3.64
C PRO A 15 12.17 -7.58 -2.91
N GLN A 16 13.12 -6.89 -3.55
CA GLN A 16 14.42 -6.55 -2.96
C GLN A 16 14.45 -5.24 -2.15
N GLY A 17 13.35 -4.48 -2.09
CA GLY A 17 13.25 -3.23 -1.33
C GLY A 17 12.86 -2.02 -2.16
N ASP A 18 12.44 -0.95 -1.50
CA ASP A 18 11.77 0.20 -2.11
C ASP A 18 12.71 1.17 -2.81
N TYR A 19 14.02 1.04 -2.61
CA TYR A 19 14.95 1.68 -3.52
C TYR A 19 14.84 1.01 -4.90
N ARG A 20 14.63 1.80 -5.96
CA ARG A 20 14.33 1.29 -7.31
C ARG A 20 15.36 0.30 -7.87
N PHE A 21 16.61 0.38 -7.41
CA PHE A 21 17.70 -0.49 -7.83
C PHE A 21 18.24 -1.36 -6.69
N SER A 22 17.39 -1.64 -5.71
CA SER A 22 17.70 -2.50 -4.56
C SER A 22 18.22 -3.87 -4.99
N TRP A 23 17.75 -4.41 -6.13
CA TRP A 23 18.23 -5.67 -6.69
C TRP A 23 19.75 -5.72 -6.99
N ARG A 24 20.40 -4.55 -7.18
CA ARG A 24 21.85 -4.45 -7.42
C ARG A 24 22.67 -4.43 -6.12
N HIS A 25 22.01 -4.34 -4.96
CA HIS A 25 22.70 -4.38 -3.68
C HIS A 25 23.42 -5.74 -3.52
N PRO A 26 24.67 -5.80 -3.02
CA PRO A 26 25.42 -7.06 -2.91
C PRO A 26 24.70 -8.16 -2.14
N ASP A 27 23.94 -7.77 -1.11
CA ASP A 27 23.16 -8.67 -0.25
C ASP A 27 21.70 -8.84 -0.69
N ALA A 28 21.31 -8.27 -1.85
CA ALA A 28 19.93 -8.42 -2.33
C ALA A 28 19.63 -9.87 -2.72
N PRO A 29 18.40 -10.34 -2.49
CA PRO A 29 18.01 -11.67 -2.89
C PRO A 29 17.99 -11.78 -4.42
N GLY A 30 18.44 -12.94 -4.91
CA GLY A 30 18.46 -13.32 -6.30
C GLY A 30 17.11 -13.83 -6.81
N LYS A 31 17.09 -14.96 -7.52
CA LYS A 31 15.86 -15.51 -8.13
C LYS A 31 14.88 -16.12 -7.12
N GLU A 32 15.30 -16.30 -5.88
CA GLU A 32 14.48 -16.78 -4.77
C GLU A 32 13.28 -15.87 -4.48
N ILE A 33 13.28 -14.62 -4.96
CA ILE A 33 12.13 -13.70 -4.92
C ILE A 33 10.87 -14.25 -5.61
N PHE A 34 10.99 -15.32 -6.41
CA PHE A 34 9.86 -16.02 -7.03
C PHE A 34 9.41 -17.26 -6.26
N THR A 35 9.88 -17.45 -5.02
CA THR A 35 9.56 -18.61 -4.20
C THR A 35 8.78 -18.21 -2.97
N LEU A 36 7.85 -19.07 -2.54
CA LEU A 36 7.13 -18.88 -1.27
C LEU A 36 8.10 -18.80 -0.07
N LYS A 37 9.21 -19.56 -0.11
CA LYS A 37 10.18 -19.62 0.98
C LYS A 37 10.69 -18.21 1.35
N TYR A 38 11.04 -17.41 0.35
CA TYR A 38 11.54 -16.06 0.53
C TYR A 38 10.55 -15.18 1.32
N TYR A 39 9.30 -15.09 0.85
CA TYR A 39 8.28 -14.29 1.52
C TYR A 39 7.87 -14.88 2.87
N ALA A 40 7.84 -16.20 3.02
CA ALA A 40 7.49 -16.85 4.28
C ALA A 40 8.55 -16.64 5.37
N GLU A 41 9.83 -16.45 5.01
CA GLU A 41 10.88 -16.07 5.96
C GLU A 41 10.70 -14.63 6.46
N LEU A 42 10.46 -13.69 5.54
CA LEU A 42 10.16 -12.30 5.89
C LEU A 42 8.89 -12.19 6.75
N ALA A 43 7.83 -12.90 6.36
CA ALA A 43 6.55 -12.90 7.06
C ALA A 43 6.67 -13.43 8.49
N ARG A 44 7.36 -14.55 8.69
CA ARG A 44 7.60 -15.12 10.03
C ARG A 44 8.46 -14.20 10.89
N ARG A 45 9.45 -13.52 10.30
CA ARG A 45 10.28 -12.56 11.04
C ARG A 45 9.47 -11.33 11.46
N ALA A 46 8.63 -10.80 10.56
CA ALA A 46 7.72 -9.70 10.86
C ALA A 46 6.72 -10.08 11.96
N GLU A 47 6.17 -11.29 11.89
CA GLU A 47 5.23 -11.81 12.87
C GLU A 47 5.89 -12.05 14.24
N ALA A 48 7.10 -12.61 14.28
CA ALA A 48 7.87 -12.77 15.52
C ALA A 48 8.21 -11.41 16.16
N ALA A 49 8.40 -10.38 15.33
CA ALA A 49 8.58 -9.01 15.78
C ALA A 49 7.27 -8.33 16.19
N VAL A 50 6.10 -8.94 15.95
CA VAL A 50 4.76 -8.45 16.28
C VAL A 50 4.35 -7.22 15.45
N LEU A 51 4.68 -7.23 14.15
CA LEU A 51 4.15 -6.27 13.17
C LEU A 51 2.66 -6.55 12.90
N ASP A 52 1.88 -5.52 12.60
CA ASP A 52 0.44 -5.65 12.43
C ASP A 52 0.05 -6.25 11.08
N ASN A 53 0.75 -5.89 10.00
CA ASN A 53 0.45 -6.36 8.64
C ASN A 53 1.70 -6.59 7.80
N ILE A 54 1.55 -7.49 6.83
CA ILE A 54 2.33 -7.47 5.59
C ILE A 54 1.47 -6.83 4.53
N PHE A 55 2.01 -5.84 3.83
CA PHE A 55 1.35 -5.18 2.73
C PHE A 55 2.12 -5.39 1.43
N ILE A 56 1.50 -6.06 0.48
CA ILE A 56 2.03 -6.26 -0.88
C ILE A 56 1.29 -5.32 -1.83
N ALA A 57 2.00 -4.29 -2.26
CA ALA A 57 1.56 -3.31 -3.23
C ALA A 57 1.71 -3.84 -4.67
N ASP A 58 0.86 -3.36 -5.57
CA ASP A 58 0.82 -3.88 -6.95
C ASP A 58 0.36 -2.85 -7.99
N HIS A 59 0.72 -3.16 -9.22
CA HIS A 59 0.28 -2.60 -10.49
C HIS A 59 0.35 -3.73 -11.52
N VAL A 60 -0.46 -3.64 -12.56
CA VAL A 60 -0.70 -4.77 -13.49
C VAL A 60 -0.02 -4.58 -14.85
N ALA A 61 1.17 -3.99 -14.85
CA ALA A 61 1.99 -3.77 -16.04
C ALA A 61 3.49 -3.78 -15.71
N ILE A 62 4.33 -3.87 -16.73
CA ILE A 62 5.76 -3.54 -16.61
C ILE A 62 5.94 -2.16 -17.23
N TRP A 63 6.78 -1.33 -16.60
CA TRP A 63 7.18 -0.06 -17.19
C TRP A 63 8.21 -0.30 -18.29
N ASP A 64 7.80 -0.10 -19.54
CA ASP A 64 8.59 -0.38 -20.75
C ASP A 64 8.67 0.80 -21.73
N THR A 65 8.26 2.01 -21.32
CA THR A 65 8.32 3.22 -22.18
C THR A 65 9.73 3.64 -22.57
N VAL A 66 10.74 3.22 -21.80
CA VAL A 66 12.15 3.49 -22.05
C VAL A 66 12.96 2.20 -21.89
N PRO A 67 14.07 2.01 -22.63
CA PRO A 67 14.86 0.78 -22.56
C PRO A 67 15.32 0.42 -21.14
N SER A 68 15.72 1.39 -20.31
CA SER A 68 16.11 1.14 -18.92
C SER A 68 14.95 0.63 -18.05
N GLY A 69 13.70 0.91 -18.42
CA GLY A 69 12.51 0.41 -17.74
C GLY A 69 12.53 -1.12 -17.68
N LEU A 70 12.80 -1.77 -18.82
CA LEU A 70 12.93 -3.21 -18.90
C LEU A 70 14.32 -3.72 -18.46
N ALA A 71 15.40 -3.10 -18.92
CA ALA A 71 16.75 -3.63 -18.73
C ALA A 71 17.29 -3.46 -17.30
N HIS A 72 16.79 -2.48 -16.54
CA HIS A 72 17.38 -2.09 -15.26
C HIS A 72 16.36 -1.92 -14.12
N TYR A 73 15.12 -1.57 -14.44
CA TYR A 73 14.07 -1.37 -13.42
C TYR A 73 13.06 -2.52 -13.36
N ALA A 74 12.97 -3.38 -14.38
CA ALA A 74 11.92 -4.39 -14.47
C ALA A 74 11.74 -5.11 -13.14
N ASN A 75 10.51 -5.00 -12.61
CA ASN A 75 10.12 -5.57 -11.33
C ASN A 75 9.07 -6.67 -11.56
N PRO A 76 9.45 -7.79 -12.21
CA PRO A 76 8.56 -8.95 -12.26
C PRO A 76 8.34 -9.46 -10.83
N ARG A 77 7.08 -9.65 -10.45
CA ARG A 77 6.68 -10.08 -9.12
C ARG A 77 5.51 -11.05 -9.17
N LEU A 78 5.31 -11.76 -8.06
CA LEU A 78 4.17 -12.66 -7.90
C LEU A 78 2.89 -11.86 -7.64
N GLU A 79 1.75 -12.37 -8.09
CA GLU A 79 0.46 -11.75 -7.86
C GLU A 79 0.13 -11.75 -6.33
N PRO A 80 -0.28 -10.60 -5.75
CA PRO A 80 -0.36 -10.46 -4.30
C PRO A 80 -1.38 -11.35 -3.59
N ILE A 81 -2.58 -11.57 -4.15
CA ILE A 81 -3.64 -12.30 -3.45
C ILE A 81 -3.27 -13.78 -3.33
N THR A 82 -2.77 -14.39 -4.41
CA THR A 82 -2.30 -15.78 -4.42
C THR A 82 -1.09 -15.96 -3.50
N LEU A 83 -0.17 -15.02 -3.47
CA LEU A 83 0.97 -15.04 -2.55
C LEU A 83 0.52 -14.93 -1.09
N LEU A 84 -0.37 -13.98 -0.76
CA LEU A 84 -0.89 -13.83 0.60
C LEU A 84 -1.74 -15.02 1.05
N ALA A 85 -2.48 -15.66 0.14
CA ALA A 85 -3.20 -16.90 0.44
C ALA A 85 -2.25 -18.04 0.83
N ALA A 86 -1.08 -18.14 0.19
CA ALA A 86 -0.04 -19.07 0.59
C ALA A 86 0.60 -18.67 1.94
N LEU A 87 0.84 -17.38 2.17
CA LEU A 87 1.40 -16.88 3.44
C LEU A 87 0.44 -17.04 4.62
N ALA A 88 -0.87 -17.02 4.39
CA ALA A 88 -1.90 -17.28 5.39
C ALA A 88 -1.69 -18.64 6.08
N ALA A 89 -1.20 -19.65 5.35
CA ALA A 89 -0.89 -20.98 5.90
C ALA A 89 0.46 -21.06 6.64
N THR A 90 1.26 -20.00 6.60
CA THR A 90 2.60 -19.95 7.21
C THR A 90 2.72 -18.95 8.36
N THR A 91 1.61 -18.27 8.68
CA THR A 91 1.50 -17.22 9.70
C THR A 91 0.19 -17.37 10.47
N GLU A 92 0.12 -16.86 11.69
CA GLU A 92 -1.03 -17.05 12.58
C GLU A 92 -1.80 -15.75 12.89
N ASN A 93 -1.08 -14.63 13.01
CA ASN A 93 -1.56 -13.40 13.61
C ASN A 93 -1.42 -12.17 12.72
N ILE A 94 -0.35 -12.09 11.93
CA ILE A 94 -0.05 -10.91 11.11
C ILE A 94 -1.10 -10.71 10.01
N GLY A 95 -1.54 -9.47 9.81
CA GLY A 95 -2.48 -9.09 8.76
C GLY A 95 -1.91 -9.29 7.35
N LEU A 96 -2.80 -9.56 6.40
CA LEU A 96 -2.48 -9.89 5.01
C LEU A 96 -3.16 -8.86 4.10
N MET A 97 -2.41 -7.84 3.73
CA MET A 97 -2.90 -6.73 2.93
C MET A 97 -2.43 -6.82 1.49
N SER A 98 -3.37 -6.87 0.56
CA SER A 98 -3.10 -6.90 -0.89
C SER A 98 -3.64 -5.64 -1.56
N THR A 99 -2.85 -5.10 -2.49
CA THR A 99 -3.38 -4.18 -3.50
C THR A 99 -4.14 -4.94 -4.57
N ALA A 100 -5.35 -4.47 -4.88
CA ALA A 100 -6.06 -4.91 -6.06
C ALA A 100 -6.79 -3.73 -6.71
N SER A 101 -6.67 -3.64 -8.03
CA SER A 101 -7.29 -2.58 -8.81
C SER A 101 -8.79 -2.80 -8.94
N THR A 102 -9.55 -1.73 -8.84
CA THR A 102 -10.97 -1.73 -9.20
C THR A 102 -11.16 -1.70 -10.71
N SER A 103 -10.17 -1.24 -11.49
CA SER A 103 -10.32 -0.92 -12.92
C SER A 103 -10.40 -2.15 -13.83
N TYR A 104 -9.71 -3.23 -13.47
CA TYR A 104 -9.41 -4.33 -14.40
C TYR A 104 -9.89 -5.71 -13.94
N THR A 105 -10.76 -5.74 -12.94
CA THR A 105 -11.38 -6.97 -12.43
C THR A 105 -12.88 -6.73 -12.26
N GLU A 106 -13.63 -7.82 -12.14
CA GLU A 106 -15.06 -7.77 -11.82
C GLU A 106 -15.24 -7.74 -10.30
N PRO A 107 -16.19 -6.93 -9.77
CA PRO A 107 -16.43 -6.85 -8.32
C PRO A 107 -16.84 -8.21 -7.73
N TYR A 108 -17.55 -9.05 -8.48
CA TYR A 108 -17.89 -10.40 -8.03
C TYR A 108 -16.65 -11.28 -7.83
N ASN A 109 -15.65 -11.18 -8.70
CA ASN A 109 -14.41 -11.95 -8.56
C ASN A 109 -13.61 -11.47 -7.36
N LEU A 110 -13.44 -10.15 -7.23
CA LEU A 110 -12.64 -9.58 -6.15
C LEU A 110 -13.28 -9.82 -4.77
N ALA A 111 -14.60 -9.73 -4.66
CA ALA A 111 -15.33 -10.07 -3.45
C ALA A 111 -15.07 -11.52 -3.02
N ARG A 112 -15.06 -12.47 -3.96
CA ARG A 112 -14.72 -13.89 -3.67
C ARG A 112 -13.29 -14.04 -3.20
N TYR A 113 -12.34 -13.42 -3.89
CA TYR A 113 -10.92 -13.55 -3.56
C TYR A 113 -10.61 -13.09 -2.14
N PHE A 114 -11.07 -11.91 -1.76
CA PHE A 114 -10.84 -11.39 -0.42
C PHE A 114 -11.67 -12.10 0.65
N ALA A 115 -12.91 -12.51 0.36
CA ALA A 115 -13.69 -13.32 1.31
C ALA A 115 -13.00 -14.67 1.57
N SER A 116 -12.49 -15.32 0.52
CA SER A 116 -11.73 -16.57 0.66
C SER A 116 -10.42 -16.36 1.43
N LEU A 117 -9.64 -15.32 1.12
CA LEU A 117 -8.44 -14.98 1.87
C LEU A 117 -8.76 -14.74 3.35
N ASP A 118 -9.88 -14.07 3.63
CA ASP A 118 -10.30 -13.78 5.00
C ASP A 118 -10.67 -15.04 5.77
N HIS A 119 -11.43 -15.96 5.16
CA HIS A 119 -11.71 -17.28 5.74
C HIS A 119 -10.43 -18.11 5.95
N LEU A 120 -9.56 -18.19 4.94
CA LEU A 120 -8.31 -18.97 5.01
C LEU A 120 -7.35 -18.44 6.08
N SER A 121 -7.36 -17.12 6.31
CA SER A 121 -6.49 -16.47 7.28
C SER A 121 -7.12 -16.31 8.66
N GLY A 122 -8.41 -16.60 8.84
CA GLY A 122 -9.11 -16.40 10.11
C GLY A 122 -9.40 -14.92 10.42
N GLY A 123 -9.77 -14.13 9.41
CA GLY A 123 -10.13 -12.72 9.59
C GLY A 123 -8.95 -11.76 9.53
N ARG A 124 -7.91 -12.05 8.73
CA ARG A 124 -6.70 -11.23 8.63
C ARG A 124 -6.55 -10.49 7.29
N ALA A 125 -7.52 -10.56 6.40
CA ALA A 125 -7.40 -9.96 5.07
C ALA A 125 -7.61 -8.43 5.08
N SER A 126 -6.87 -7.73 4.23
CA SER A 126 -7.09 -6.31 3.92
C SER A 126 -6.95 -6.05 2.43
N TRP A 127 -7.79 -5.19 1.89
CA TRP A 127 -7.79 -4.79 0.49
C TRP A 127 -7.39 -3.33 0.34
N ASN A 128 -6.21 -3.07 -0.20
CA ASN A 128 -5.81 -1.75 -0.69
C ASN A 128 -6.42 -1.49 -2.07
N VAL A 129 -7.38 -0.57 -2.10
CA VAL A 129 -8.13 -0.17 -3.29
C VAL A 129 -7.29 0.80 -4.12
N VAL A 130 -6.98 0.39 -5.35
CA VAL A 130 -6.35 1.28 -6.35
C VAL A 130 -7.23 1.46 -7.57
N THR A 131 -7.13 2.63 -8.19
CA THR A 131 -7.88 3.00 -9.40
C THR A 131 -7.04 2.89 -10.67
N SER A 132 -5.80 2.40 -10.56
CA SER A 132 -4.80 2.34 -11.62
C SER A 132 -4.43 3.72 -12.20
N TRP A 133 -3.22 3.82 -12.75
CA TRP A 133 -2.66 5.12 -13.15
C TRP A 133 -1.61 5.03 -14.27
N LEU A 134 -1.10 3.85 -14.59
CA LEU A 134 -0.11 3.65 -15.65
C LEU A 134 -0.81 3.38 -16.99
N PRO A 135 -0.46 4.08 -18.07
CA PRO A 135 -0.99 3.81 -19.41
C PRO A 135 -0.80 2.35 -19.86
N GLU A 136 0.32 1.74 -19.50
CA GLU A 136 0.68 0.35 -19.81
C GLU A 136 -0.30 -0.65 -19.18
N GLU A 137 -0.92 -0.30 -18.05
CA GLU A 137 -1.96 -1.13 -17.45
C GLU A 137 -3.17 -1.21 -18.38
N ALA A 138 -3.59 -0.11 -19.01
CA ALA A 138 -4.77 -0.11 -19.88
C ALA A 138 -4.59 -1.08 -21.06
N ALA A 139 -3.40 -1.06 -21.67
CA ALA A 139 -3.03 -1.88 -22.82
C ALA A 139 -3.11 -3.39 -22.52
N ASN A 140 -2.79 -3.82 -21.30
CA ASN A 140 -2.87 -5.23 -20.89
C ASN A 140 -4.31 -5.75 -20.74
N TYR A 141 -5.30 -4.86 -20.66
CA TYR A 141 -6.72 -5.19 -20.49
C TYR A 141 -7.57 -4.77 -21.70
N GLY A 142 -6.94 -4.60 -22.87
CA GLY A 142 -7.62 -4.31 -24.12
C GLY A 142 -8.19 -2.91 -24.24
N LEU A 143 -7.67 -1.95 -23.45
CA LEU A 143 -8.02 -0.53 -23.53
C LEU A 143 -6.88 0.27 -24.14
N ASP A 144 -7.19 1.20 -25.04
CA ASP A 144 -6.18 2.06 -25.67
C ASP A 144 -5.63 3.13 -24.69
N THR A 145 -6.47 3.59 -23.75
CA THR A 145 -6.12 4.63 -22.77
C THR A 145 -6.77 4.35 -21.41
N LEU A 146 -6.19 4.92 -20.35
CA LEU A 146 -6.84 4.97 -19.05
C LEU A 146 -8.18 5.72 -19.14
N PRO A 147 -9.25 5.24 -18.49
CA PRO A 147 -10.47 6.02 -18.33
C PRO A 147 -10.18 7.35 -17.61
N GLU A 148 -10.97 8.40 -17.90
CA GLU A 148 -10.79 9.73 -17.32
C GLU A 148 -10.70 9.72 -15.78
N HIS A 149 -9.78 10.50 -15.22
CA HIS A 149 -9.42 10.47 -13.80
C HIS A 149 -10.62 10.56 -12.83
N GLY A 150 -11.54 11.51 -13.04
CA GLY A 150 -12.73 11.66 -12.17
C GLY A 150 -13.63 10.42 -12.21
N ARG A 151 -13.90 9.91 -13.41
CA ARG A 151 -14.75 8.76 -13.65
C ARG A 151 -14.19 7.46 -13.05
N ARG A 152 -12.85 7.36 -12.91
CA ARG A 152 -12.22 6.24 -12.20
C ARG A 152 -12.61 6.18 -10.72
N TYR A 153 -12.74 7.32 -10.04
CA TYR A 153 -13.14 7.36 -8.63
C TYR A 153 -14.62 7.09 -8.42
N GLU A 154 -15.48 7.56 -9.32
CA GLU A 154 -16.92 7.24 -9.31
C GLU A 154 -17.14 5.73 -9.50
N ARG A 155 -16.47 5.14 -10.49
CA ARG A 155 -16.49 3.69 -10.71
C ARG A 155 -15.94 2.91 -9.52
N ALA A 156 -14.85 3.38 -8.91
CA ALA A 156 -14.28 2.73 -7.73
C ALA A 156 -15.21 2.80 -6.51
N ALA A 157 -15.94 3.89 -6.33
CA ALA A 157 -16.94 4.01 -5.26
C ALA A 157 -18.06 2.96 -5.43
N GLU A 158 -18.65 2.86 -6.64
CA GLU A 158 -19.67 1.84 -6.92
C GLU A 158 -19.09 0.42 -6.77
N PHE A 159 -17.85 0.20 -7.19
CA PHE A 159 -17.17 -1.10 -7.05
C PHE A 159 -17.08 -1.53 -5.58
N ILE A 160 -16.58 -0.66 -4.69
CA ILE A 160 -16.46 -0.96 -3.26
C ILE A 160 -17.84 -1.25 -2.65
N GLU A 161 -18.85 -0.48 -3.04
CA GLU A 161 -20.23 -0.68 -2.58
C GLU A 161 -20.75 -2.08 -2.97
N VAL A 162 -20.57 -2.48 -4.23
CA VAL A 162 -20.97 -3.81 -4.72
C VAL A 162 -20.23 -4.92 -3.96
N VAL A 163 -18.92 -4.77 -3.74
CA VAL A 163 -18.12 -5.76 -2.99
C VAL A 163 -18.60 -5.89 -1.55
N ARG A 164 -18.86 -4.78 -0.84
CA ARG A 164 -19.39 -4.80 0.53
C ARG A 164 -20.76 -5.45 0.62
N LYS A 165 -21.64 -5.13 -0.32
CA LYS A 165 -22.95 -5.79 -0.47
C LYS A 165 -22.81 -7.30 -0.71
N LEU A 166 -21.83 -7.72 -1.51
CA LEU A 166 -21.54 -9.13 -1.72
C LEU A 166 -21.07 -9.82 -0.44
N TRP A 167 -20.20 -9.18 0.36
CA TRP A 167 -19.80 -9.73 1.67
C TRP A 167 -20.94 -9.78 2.70
N ASP A 168 -21.95 -8.93 2.55
CA ASP A 168 -23.17 -8.97 3.37
C ASP A 168 -24.23 -9.97 2.86
N SER A 169 -24.09 -10.53 1.66
CA SER A 169 -25.12 -11.40 1.06
C SER A 169 -25.45 -12.67 1.87
N TRP A 170 -24.63 -13.01 2.88
CA TRP A 170 -24.92 -14.00 3.90
C TRP A 170 -24.88 -13.31 5.27
N GLU A 171 -25.89 -13.50 6.12
CA GLU A 171 -25.81 -13.09 7.53
C GLU A 171 -24.83 -13.97 8.32
N ASP A 172 -24.38 -13.50 9.50
CA ASP A 172 -23.33 -14.15 10.30
C ASP A 172 -23.63 -15.63 10.63
N ASP A 173 -24.91 -15.96 10.80
CA ASP A 173 -25.42 -17.28 11.19
C ASP A 173 -26.29 -17.92 10.09
N ALA A 174 -26.11 -17.50 8.83
CA ALA A 174 -26.82 -18.06 7.69
C ALA A 174 -26.39 -19.50 7.35
N VAL A 175 -25.15 -19.88 7.64
CA VAL A 175 -24.62 -21.24 7.37
C VAL A 175 -24.87 -22.12 8.60
N LEU A 176 -25.73 -23.14 8.45
CA LEU A 176 -26.20 -24.00 9.55
C LEU A 176 -25.46 -25.33 9.62
N ILE A 177 -25.23 -25.99 8.48
CA ILE A 177 -24.65 -27.35 8.37
C ILE A 177 -25.35 -28.33 9.34
N ASP A 178 -26.68 -28.27 9.43
CA ASP A 178 -27.45 -29.12 10.33
C ASP A 178 -27.71 -30.49 9.68
N LYS A 179 -26.96 -31.49 10.15
CA LYS A 179 -27.06 -32.88 9.66
C LYS A 179 -28.38 -33.56 10.04
N GLN A 180 -29.07 -33.10 11.09
CA GLN A 180 -30.31 -33.71 11.55
C GLN A 180 -31.50 -33.23 10.71
N SER A 181 -31.62 -31.92 10.49
CA SER A 181 -32.70 -31.37 9.65
C SER A 181 -32.40 -31.43 8.15
N GLY A 182 -31.12 -31.54 7.77
CA GLY A 182 -30.66 -31.53 6.38
C GLY A 182 -30.46 -30.13 5.80
N TYR A 183 -30.64 -29.07 6.59
CA TYR A 183 -30.43 -27.69 6.13
C TYR A 183 -28.94 -27.32 6.15
N PHE A 184 -28.41 -26.96 4.99
CA PHE A 184 -27.06 -26.39 4.88
C PHE A 184 -27.02 -24.93 5.34
N ALA A 185 -28.07 -24.16 5.02
CA ALA A 185 -28.17 -22.74 5.31
C ALA A 185 -29.64 -22.32 5.55
N ASP A 186 -29.83 -21.21 6.26
CA ASP A 186 -31.12 -20.56 6.43
C ASP A 186 -31.45 -19.72 5.17
N PRO A 187 -32.50 -20.06 4.40
CA PRO A 187 -32.85 -19.34 3.18
C PRO A 187 -33.27 -17.88 3.42
N ASP A 188 -33.75 -17.54 4.62
CA ASP A 188 -34.19 -16.17 4.94
C ASP A 188 -33.01 -15.24 5.29
N ARG A 189 -31.80 -15.80 5.39
CA ARG A 189 -30.55 -15.10 5.76
C ARG A 189 -29.52 -15.06 4.63
N VAL A 190 -29.94 -15.42 3.41
CA VAL A 190 -29.12 -15.37 2.20
C VAL A 190 -29.80 -14.47 1.18
N HIS A 191 -29.14 -13.35 0.86
CA HIS A 191 -29.75 -12.23 0.17
C HIS A 191 -29.11 -12.00 -1.19
N PRO A 192 -29.88 -12.01 -2.29
CA PRO A 192 -29.38 -11.47 -3.56
C PRO A 192 -29.16 -9.96 -3.42
N LEU A 193 -28.21 -9.43 -4.17
CA LEU A 193 -27.96 -7.99 -4.22
C LEU A 193 -28.95 -7.29 -5.12
N ASN A 194 -29.18 -7.86 -6.32
CA ASN A 194 -29.89 -7.24 -7.43
C ASN A 194 -29.41 -5.80 -7.70
N HIS A 195 -28.09 -5.58 -7.66
CA HIS A 195 -27.49 -4.27 -7.88
C HIS A 195 -27.55 -3.91 -9.36
N GLU A 196 -28.11 -2.75 -9.67
CA GLU A 196 -28.13 -2.14 -11.00
C GLU A 196 -27.69 -0.67 -10.85
N GLY A 197 -26.39 -0.42 -11.03
CA GLY A 197 -25.79 0.92 -10.97
C GLY A 197 -25.36 1.42 -12.35
N GLU A 198 -24.59 2.50 -12.36
CA GLU A 198 -24.07 3.09 -13.61
C GLU A 198 -23.00 2.19 -14.23
N PHE A 199 -22.12 1.65 -13.40
CA PHE A 199 -20.95 0.90 -13.83
C PHE A 199 -21.16 -0.63 -13.77
N PHE A 200 -21.96 -1.12 -12.82
CA PHE A 200 -22.09 -2.56 -12.58
C PHE A 200 -23.54 -3.03 -12.49
N LYS A 201 -23.76 -4.26 -12.97
CA LYS A 201 -25.00 -5.01 -12.81
C LYS A 201 -24.69 -6.38 -12.21
N VAL A 202 -25.03 -6.58 -10.94
CA VAL A 202 -24.63 -7.78 -10.17
C VAL A 202 -25.80 -8.36 -9.40
N ARG A 203 -26.19 -9.60 -9.76
CA ARG A 203 -27.32 -10.30 -9.14
C ARG A 203 -27.05 -10.75 -7.70
N GLY A 204 -25.88 -11.32 -7.42
CA GLY A 204 -25.61 -12.03 -6.16
C GLY A 204 -26.47 -13.31 -5.99
N PRO A 205 -26.51 -13.91 -4.78
CA PRO A 205 -25.62 -13.65 -3.64
C PRO A 205 -24.17 -14.04 -3.98
N LEU A 206 -23.22 -13.69 -3.10
CA LEU A 206 -21.86 -14.20 -3.19
C LEU A 206 -21.87 -15.72 -2.90
N ASN A 207 -20.98 -16.48 -3.52
CA ASN A 207 -20.85 -17.93 -3.27
C ASN A 207 -19.77 -18.26 -2.22
N VAL A 208 -19.43 -17.30 -1.38
CA VAL A 208 -18.56 -17.44 -0.21
C VAL A 208 -19.34 -16.83 0.96
N PRO A 209 -19.43 -17.51 2.13
CA PRO A 209 -20.10 -16.95 3.30
C PRO A 209 -19.45 -15.66 3.77
N ARG A 210 -20.15 -14.93 4.63
CA ARG A 210 -19.67 -13.69 5.24
C ARG A 210 -18.24 -13.84 5.78
N PRO A 211 -17.31 -12.92 5.43
CA PRO A 211 -15.95 -12.93 5.94
C PRO A 211 -15.88 -12.92 7.48
N PRO A 212 -14.92 -13.61 8.13
CA PRO A 212 -14.83 -13.68 9.59
C PRO A 212 -14.78 -12.33 10.33
N GLN A 213 -14.23 -11.28 9.73
CA GLN A 213 -14.20 -9.94 10.33
C GLN A 213 -15.34 -9.01 9.85
N GLY A 214 -16.43 -9.60 9.35
CA GLY A 214 -17.54 -8.91 8.68
C GLY A 214 -17.16 -8.54 7.25
N HIS A 215 -16.29 -7.55 7.10
CA HIS A 215 -15.64 -7.18 5.83
C HIS A 215 -14.13 -7.13 5.99
N PRO A 216 -13.34 -7.71 5.06
CA PRO A 216 -11.92 -7.40 4.92
C PRO A 216 -11.69 -5.90 5.02
N ILE A 217 -10.64 -5.49 5.73
CA ILE A 217 -10.34 -4.08 5.95
C ILE A 217 -10.10 -3.38 4.62
N VAL A 218 -10.79 -2.27 4.38
CA VAL A 218 -10.63 -1.48 3.16
C VAL A 218 -9.58 -0.40 3.39
N VAL A 219 -8.55 -0.42 2.55
CA VAL A 219 -7.41 0.50 2.61
C VAL A 219 -7.38 1.35 1.34
N GLN A 220 -6.95 2.59 1.43
CA GLN A 220 -6.86 3.50 0.28
C GLN A 220 -5.61 4.38 0.37
N ALA A 221 -5.12 4.92 -0.76
CA ALA A 221 -3.86 5.69 -0.82
C ALA A 221 -3.92 6.93 -1.72
N GLY A 222 -5.11 7.36 -2.14
CA GLY A 222 -5.32 8.50 -3.04
C GLY A 222 -5.15 9.82 -2.30
N SER A 223 -4.19 10.63 -2.75
CA SER A 223 -3.87 11.95 -2.18
C SER A 223 -4.60 13.12 -2.87
N SER A 224 -5.24 12.88 -4.02
CA SER A 224 -6.07 13.87 -4.73
C SER A 224 -7.34 14.20 -3.94
N GLU A 225 -7.99 15.32 -4.24
CA GLU A 225 -9.26 15.69 -3.59
C GLU A 225 -10.35 14.60 -3.73
N SER A 226 -10.49 14.01 -4.92
CA SER A 226 -11.40 12.88 -5.14
C SER A 226 -10.95 11.61 -4.39
N GLY A 227 -9.64 11.37 -4.31
CA GLY A 227 -9.06 10.26 -3.55
C GLY A 227 -9.33 10.38 -2.05
N LYS A 228 -9.10 11.54 -1.46
CA LYS A 228 -9.39 11.83 -0.05
C LYS A 228 -10.88 11.73 0.25
N GLN A 229 -11.74 12.21 -0.64
CA GLN A 229 -13.18 12.08 -0.47
C GLN A 229 -13.63 10.61 -0.49
N LEU A 230 -13.09 9.80 -1.41
CA LEU A 230 -13.37 8.37 -1.45
C LEU A 230 -12.85 7.67 -0.18
N ALA A 231 -11.64 7.98 0.27
CA ALA A 231 -11.08 7.43 1.50
C ALA A 231 -11.95 7.77 2.73
N ALA A 232 -12.31 9.05 2.89
CA ALA A 232 -13.17 9.49 3.97
C ALA A 232 -14.55 8.81 3.94
N ALA A 233 -15.08 8.47 2.76
CA ALA A 233 -16.35 7.78 2.64
C ALA A 233 -16.25 6.26 2.88
N GLN A 234 -15.20 5.61 2.38
CA GLN A 234 -15.20 4.16 2.21
C GLN A 234 -14.07 3.43 2.91
N ALA A 235 -12.95 4.07 3.28
CA ALA A 235 -11.78 3.35 3.82
C ALA A 235 -11.82 3.22 5.35
N ASP A 236 -11.27 2.12 5.86
CA ASP A 236 -10.94 1.88 7.27
C ASP A 236 -9.52 2.43 7.58
N ILE A 237 -8.59 2.30 6.62
CA ILE A 237 -7.20 2.75 6.72
C ILE A 237 -6.83 3.59 5.49
N HIS A 238 -6.04 4.63 5.68
CA HIS A 238 -5.55 5.48 4.60
C HIS A 238 -4.05 5.69 4.67
N PHE A 239 -3.40 5.50 3.53
CA PHE A 239 -1.97 5.69 3.37
C PHE A 239 -1.64 7.10 2.93
N VAL A 240 -0.65 7.68 3.58
CA VAL A 240 -0.20 9.04 3.31
C VAL A 240 1.30 9.10 3.16
N PHE A 241 1.74 9.90 2.19
CA PHE A 241 3.12 10.38 2.19
C PHE A 241 3.19 11.55 3.15
N MET A 242 4.01 11.39 4.17
CA MET A 242 4.33 12.44 5.13
C MET A 242 5.81 12.74 4.95
N SER A 243 6.21 14.01 4.95
CA SER A 243 7.64 14.38 4.93
C SER A 243 8.13 14.93 6.27
N ASN A 244 7.22 15.28 7.18
CA ASN A 244 7.47 15.71 8.55
C ASN A 244 6.16 15.69 9.38
N ILE A 245 6.27 15.82 10.70
CA ILE A 245 5.16 15.78 11.65
C ILE A 245 4.09 16.85 11.35
N GLU A 246 4.50 18.08 11.01
CA GLU A 246 3.58 19.19 10.73
C GLU A 246 2.64 18.87 9.56
N LYS A 247 3.17 18.32 8.45
CA LYS A 247 2.35 17.88 7.33
C LYS A 247 1.42 16.73 7.71
N GLY A 248 1.87 15.82 8.57
CA GLY A 248 1.02 14.74 9.09
C GLY A 248 -0.17 15.27 9.89
N LEU A 249 0.07 16.22 10.79
CA LEU A 249 -0.98 16.89 11.56
C LEU A 249 -1.96 17.66 10.68
N ALA A 250 -1.46 18.37 9.67
CA ALA A 250 -2.32 19.05 8.69
C ALA A 250 -3.19 18.05 7.91
N TYR A 251 -2.62 16.91 7.51
CA TYR A 251 -3.35 15.85 6.81
C TYR A 251 -4.42 15.21 7.70
N ARG A 252 -4.08 14.93 8.97
CA ARG A 252 -5.04 14.45 9.98
C ARG A 252 -6.24 15.40 10.10
N ALA A 253 -5.98 16.70 10.29
CA ALA A 253 -7.04 17.69 10.45
C ALA A 253 -7.97 17.77 9.22
N ASP A 254 -7.43 17.67 8.00
CA ASP A 254 -8.22 17.61 6.76
C ASP A 254 -9.12 16.36 6.72
N MET A 255 -8.57 15.18 7.01
CA MET A 255 -9.33 13.93 7.00
C MET A 255 -10.40 13.88 8.10
N ASP A 256 -10.09 14.33 9.31
CA ASP A 256 -11.03 14.38 10.43
C ASP A 256 -12.23 15.26 10.08
N LYS A 257 -11.99 16.42 9.45
CA LYS A 257 -13.05 17.31 8.96
C LYS A 257 -13.97 16.59 7.95
N ARG A 258 -13.39 15.83 7.02
CA ARG A 258 -14.17 15.07 6.00
C ARG A 258 -14.96 13.94 6.62
N LEU A 259 -14.37 13.19 7.54
CA LEU A 259 -15.02 12.09 8.27
C LEU A 259 -16.22 12.61 9.06
N LEU A 260 -16.04 13.70 9.82
CA LEU A 260 -17.11 14.33 10.59
C LEU A 260 -18.24 14.85 9.69
N ALA A 261 -17.92 15.43 8.53
CA ALA A 261 -18.93 15.86 7.56
C ALA A 261 -19.77 14.70 6.99
N LEU A 262 -19.25 13.48 7.03
CA LEU A 262 -19.94 12.25 6.63
C LEU A 262 -20.56 11.49 7.81
N GLY A 263 -20.48 12.03 9.04
CA GLY A 263 -20.98 11.37 10.24
C GLY A 263 -20.15 10.16 10.69
N ARG A 264 -18.91 10.02 10.20
CA ARG A 264 -17.98 8.97 10.62
C ARG A 264 -17.11 9.48 11.77
N ASP A 265 -16.91 8.62 12.77
CA ASP A 265 -15.99 8.89 13.88
C ASP A 265 -14.52 8.81 13.40
N PRO A 266 -13.72 9.88 13.52
CA PRO A 266 -12.30 9.85 13.20
C PRO A 266 -11.49 8.74 13.90
N ALA A 267 -11.91 8.30 15.09
CA ALA A 267 -11.25 7.20 15.79
C ALA A 267 -11.32 5.86 15.03
N HIS A 268 -12.31 5.69 14.14
CA HIS A 268 -12.52 4.51 13.30
C HIS A 268 -11.80 4.59 11.94
N PHE A 269 -10.92 5.57 11.75
CA PHE A 269 -10.15 5.78 10.52
C PHE A 269 -8.66 5.89 10.83
N LYS A 270 -7.86 4.94 10.33
CA LYS A 270 -6.43 4.91 10.62
C LYS A 270 -5.60 5.56 9.52
N ILE A 271 -4.70 6.47 9.87
CA ILE A 271 -3.75 7.09 8.94
C ILE A 271 -2.38 6.45 9.14
N LEU A 272 -1.85 5.78 8.12
CA LEU A 272 -0.51 5.20 8.16
C LEU A 272 0.44 5.98 7.25
N GLY A 273 1.52 6.50 7.84
CA GLY A 273 2.54 7.26 7.12
C GLY A 273 3.56 6.35 6.45
N GLY A 274 3.87 6.60 5.19
CA GLY A 274 5.01 5.98 4.52
C GLY A 274 6.33 6.50 5.08
N VAL A 275 7.19 5.60 5.56
CA VAL A 275 8.51 5.93 6.12
C VAL A 275 9.57 4.96 5.61
N LEU A 276 10.74 5.48 5.25
CA LEU A 276 11.94 4.68 5.00
C LEU A 276 12.87 4.77 6.22
N PRO A 277 12.74 3.85 7.19
CA PRO A 277 13.65 3.81 8.32
C PRO A 277 14.98 3.19 7.90
N VAL A 278 16.08 3.88 8.22
CA VAL A 278 17.43 3.42 7.92
C VAL A 278 18.29 3.57 9.17
N VAL A 279 18.77 2.44 9.70
CA VAL A 279 19.69 2.44 10.83
C VAL A 279 21.13 2.59 10.33
N VAL A 280 21.80 3.64 10.80
CA VAL A 280 23.25 3.86 10.66
C VAL A 280 23.80 4.24 12.04
N ASN A 281 24.63 3.38 12.59
CA ASN A 281 25.17 3.54 13.96
C ASN A 281 26.47 4.35 13.98
N THR A 282 27.13 4.53 12.83
CA THR A 282 28.37 5.29 12.71
C THR A 282 28.39 6.23 11.49
N PRO A 283 29.17 7.33 11.52
CA PRO A 283 29.40 8.16 10.35
C PRO A 283 29.94 7.37 9.14
N GLU A 284 30.78 6.37 9.39
CA GLU A 284 31.38 5.52 8.36
C GLU A 284 30.33 4.67 7.65
N GLU A 285 29.37 4.07 8.38
CA GLU A 285 28.24 3.34 7.79
C GLU A 285 27.39 4.24 6.90
N LYS A 286 27.14 5.48 7.33
CA LYS A 286 26.40 6.47 6.55
C LYS A 286 27.13 6.81 5.24
N GLU A 287 28.44 7.05 5.31
CA GLU A 287 29.25 7.34 4.12
C GLU A 287 29.31 6.13 3.16
N GLN A 288 29.50 4.92 3.69
CA GLN A 288 29.50 3.68 2.89
C GLN A 288 28.17 3.49 2.16
N ARG A 289 27.05 3.73 2.84
CA ARG A 289 25.72 3.65 2.23
C ARG A 289 25.52 4.69 1.12
N GLN A 290 25.95 5.94 1.34
CA GLN A 290 25.89 6.98 0.32
C GLN A 290 26.72 6.59 -0.92
N LYS A 291 27.94 6.09 -0.72
CA LYS A 291 28.78 5.58 -1.81
C LYS A 291 28.11 4.43 -2.54
N LEU A 292 27.53 3.47 -1.82
CA LEU A 292 26.82 2.34 -2.42
C LEU A 292 25.65 2.79 -3.29
N ILE A 293 24.76 3.66 -2.78
CA ILE A 293 23.61 4.16 -3.55
C ILE A 293 24.06 4.80 -4.88
N GLN A 294 25.18 5.53 -4.88
CA GLN A 294 25.75 6.12 -6.08
C GLN A 294 26.23 5.06 -7.09
N THR A 295 26.71 3.89 -6.65
CA THR A 295 27.14 2.81 -7.57
C THR A 295 25.97 1.95 -8.09
N LEU A 296 24.84 1.93 -7.39
CA LEU A 296 23.64 1.18 -7.79
C LEU A 296 22.89 1.84 -8.97
N MET A 297 23.19 3.09 -9.29
CA MET A 297 22.60 3.81 -10.41
C MET A 297 23.62 4.00 -11.52
N ASN A 298 23.24 3.75 -12.77
CA ASN A 298 24.05 4.14 -13.93
C ASN A 298 23.49 5.44 -14.54
N ASP A 299 24.29 6.10 -15.37
CA ASP A 299 23.91 7.39 -15.95
C ASP A 299 22.74 7.26 -16.92
N GLN A 300 22.69 6.20 -17.72
CA GLN A 300 21.60 5.95 -18.66
C GLN A 300 20.24 5.87 -17.96
N MET A 301 20.17 5.24 -16.79
CA MET A 301 18.95 5.11 -16.00
C MET A 301 18.46 6.46 -15.45
N ALA A 302 19.39 7.35 -15.07
CA ALA A 302 19.05 8.70 -14.63
C ALA A 302 18.45 9.51 -15.79
N LEU A 303 18.99 9.35 -17.00
CA LEU A 303 18.45 9.97 -18.23
C LEU A 303 17.07 9.40 -18.59
N ASP A 304 16.93 8.08 -18.70
CA ASP A 304 15.69 7.42 -19.11
C ASP A 304 14.53 7.72 -18.15
N LEU A 305 14.80 7.83 -16.84
CA LEU A 305 13.79 8.23 -15.87
C LEU A 305 13.37 9.69 -16.07
N LEU A 306 14.33 10.59 -16.26
CA LEU A 306 14.02 11.99 -16.56
C LEU A 306 13.23 12.10 -17.87
N SER A 307 13.56 11.29 -18.88
CA SER A 307 12.80 11.22 -20.14
C SER A 307 11.34 10.88 -19.92
N THR A 308 11.07 9.94 -19.01
CA THR A 308 9.71 9.52 -18.71
C THR A 308 8.93 10.57 -17.93
N TYR A 309 9.56 11.23 -16.96
CA TYR A 309 8.91 12.32 -16.23
C TYR A 309 8.62 13.53 -17.11
N LEU A 310 9.51 13.84 -18.05
CA LEU A 310 9.36 14.96 -18.98
C LEU A 310 8.55 14.64 -20.23
N ARG A 311 8.33 13.35 -20.53
CA ARG A 311 7.83 12.87 -21.83
C ARG A 311 8.63 13.43 -23.01
N MET A 312 9.94 13.57 -22.81
CA MET A 312 10.90 14.06 -23.79
C MET A 312 12.08 13.10 -23.80
N ASP A 313 12.65 12.76 -24.96
CA ASP A 313 13.84 11.91 -24.98
C ASP A 313 15.07 12.70 -24.50
N MET A 314 15.46 12.51 -23.24
CA MET A 314 16.64 13.13 -22.66
C MET A 314 17.96 12.57 -23.18
N GLY A 315 17.94 11.45 -23.91
CA GLY A 315 19.12 10.89 -24.57
C GLY A 315 19.63 11.75 -25.74
N GLU A 316 18.80 12.65 -26.26
CA GLU A 316 19.18 13.57 -27.34
C GLU A 316 19.93 14.83 -26.84
N TYR A 317 20.01 15.05 -25.53
CA TYR A 317 20.62 16.23 -24.91
C TYR A 317 21.96 15.89 -24.26
N ASP A 318 22.83 16.90 -24.12
CA ASP A 318 24.10 16.75 -23.41
C ASP A 318 23.84 16.52 -21.90
N PRO A 319 24.23 15.37 -21.31
CA PRO A 319 24.00 15.06 -19.91
C PRO A 319 24.68 16.05 -18.94
N HIS A 320 25.67 16.81 -19.42
CA HIS A 320 26.43 17.80 -18.67
C HIS A 320 26.02 19.26 -18.94
N ALA A 321 24.99 19.47 -19.76
CA ALA A 321 24.36 20.77 -19.94
C ALA A 321 23.12 20.94 -19.04
N PRO A 322 22.67 22.18 -18.77
CA PRO A 322 21.39 22.45 -18.11
C PRO A 322 20.19 21.83 -18.86
N LEU A 323 19.05 21.74 -18.17
CA LEU A 323 17.81 21.26 -18.78
C LEU A 323 17.41 22.07 -20.03
N PRO A 324 16.90 21.42 -21.09
CA PRO A 324 16.26 22.12 -22.18
C PRO A 324 14.93 22.77 -21.72
N PRO A 325 14.37 23.70 -22.52
CA PRO A 325 13.04 24.24 -22.25
C PRO A 325 12.00 23.13 -22.07
N LEU A 326 11.29 23.18 -20.93
CA LEU A 326 10.32 22.16 -20.54
C LEU A 326 8.97 22.32 -21.29
N PRO A 327 8.22 21.24 -21.51
CA PRO A 327 6.96 21.27 -22.25
C PRO A 327 5.83 21.93 -21.45
N ASP A 328 4.76 22.35 -22.13
CA ASP A 328 3.56 22.95 -21.49
C ASP A 328 2.71 21.91 -20.73
N GLU A 329 2.03 22.35 -19.68
CA GLU A 329 1.34 21.52 -18.68
C GLU A 329 -0.04 20.99 -19.14
N GLN A 330 -0.52 21.43 -20.30
CA GLN A 330 -1.90 21.17 -20.76
C GLN A 330 -2.16 19.69 -21.14
N GLY A 331 -1.11 18.85 -21.26
CA GLY A 331 -1.22 17.42 -21.63
C GLY A 331 -0.83 16.39 -20.55
N PHE A 332 -0.51 16.83 -19.33
CA PHE A 332 -0.06 15.93 -18.25
C PHE A 332 -1.23 15.55 -17.31
N ASP A 333 -1.90 14.43 -17.57
CA ASP A 333 -2.85 13.83 -16.62
C ASP A 333 -2.08 12.91 -15.63
N GLY A 334 -2.20 13.16 -14.32
CA GLY A 334 -1.53 12.40 -13.25
C GLY A 334 -0.04 12.72 -12.98
N LEU A 335 0.75 13.06 -14.02
CA LEU A 335 2.19 13.41 -13.91
C LEU A 335 2.48 14.91 -13.71
N ARG A 336 1.44 15.75 -13.58
CA ARG A 336 1.57 17.20 -13.32
C ARG A 336 2.47 17.52 -12.12
N THR A 337 2.49 16.64 -11.12
CA THR A 337 3.35 16.74 -9.93
C THR A 337 4.84 16.58 -10.24
N ALA A 338 5.22 15.68 -11.16
CA ALA A 338 6.64 15.44 -11.46
C ALA A 338 7.28 16.63 -12.17
N LEU A 339 6.58 17.24 -13.14
CA LEU A 339 7.07 18.44 -13.82
C LEU A 339 7.17 19.64 -12.87
N GLN A 340 6.23 19.78 -11.93
CA GLN A 340 6.29 20.80 -10.88
C GLN A 340 7.48 20.60 -9.94
N ILE A 341 7.76 19.35 -9.54
CA ILE A 341 8.94 19.00 -8.75
C ILE A 341 10.21 19.38 -9.51
N ILE A 342 10.31 19.00 -10.78
CA ILE A 342 11.44 19.31 -11.66
C ILE A 342 11.69 20.82 -11.77
N LYS A 343 10.62 21.62 -11.97
CA LYS A 343 10.69 23.09 -12.04
C LYS A 343 11.12 23.75 -10.72
N GLY A 344 10.99 23.04 -9.59
CA GLY A 344 11.42 23.52 -8.28
C GLY A 344 12.92 23.35 -8.02
N TYR A 345 13.63 22.58 -8.85
CA TYR A 345 15.08 22.41 -8.75
C TYR A 345 15.84 23.59 -9.38
N ASP A 346 17.11 23.73 -9.01
CA ASP A 346 18.01 24.73 -9.56
C ASP A 346 18.14 24.55 -11.09
N PRO A 347 17.81 25.56 -11.91
CA PRO A 347 17.87 25.48 -13.36
C PRO A 347 19.28 25.28 -13.91
N GLU A 348 20.33 25.55 -13.12
CA GLU A 348 21.74 25.33 -13.51
C GLU A 348 22.17 23.86 -13.33
N LEU A 349 21.35 23.01 -12.72
CA LEU A 349 21.64 21.58 -12.62
C LEU A 349 21.72 20.95 -14.02
N THR A 350 22.77 20.16 -14.22
CA THR A 350 22.88 19.37 -15.43
C THR A 350 21.79 18.31 -15.50
N VAL A 351 21.42 17.91 -16.71
CA VAL A 351 20.48 16.83 -16.99
C VAL A 351 20.78 15.58 -16.13
N LEU A 352 22.04 15.17 -16.07
CA LEU A 352 22.46 13.99 -15.29
C LEU A 352 22.33 14.19 -13.78
N GLN A 353 22.73 15.36 -13.26
CA GLN A 353 22.58 15.66 -11.83
C GLN A 353 21.12 15.64 -11.42
N LEU A 354 20.23 16.22 -12.23
CA LEU A 354 18.81 16.24 -11.95
C LEU A 354 18.18 14.85 -12.01
N GLY A 355 18.52 14.04 -13.02
CA GLY A 355 18.06 12.65 -13.11
C GLY A 355 18.44 11.83 -11.86
N ARG A 356 19.65 12.02 -11.34
CA ARG A 356 20.10 11.39 -10.08
C ARG A 356 19.34 11.89 -8.85
N LEU A 357 18.98 13.17 -8.79
CA LEU A 357 18.20 13.74 -7.69
C LEU A 357 16.75 13.24 -7.68
N LEU A 358 16.11 13.14 -8.85
CA LEU A 358 14.72 12.65 -8.97
C LEU A 358 14.55 11.21 -8.49
N LEU A 359 15.60 10.39 -8.63
CA LEU A 359 15.62 9.03 -8.10
C LEU A 359 15.74 8.97 -6.58
N GLN A 360 16.37 9.97 -5.98
CA GLN A 360 16.54 10.11 -4.54
C GLN A 360 15.33 10.80 -3.88
N SER A 361 14.57 11.60 -4.63
CA SER A 361 13.32 12.22 -4.19
C SER A 361 12.19 11.19 -4.17
N SER A 362 12.19 10.32 -3.17
CA SER A 362 10.93 9.73 -2.72
C SER A 362 10.22 10.77 -1.86
N ASP A 363 8.94 11.03 -2.12
CA ASP A 363 8.10 11.88 -1.23
C ASP A 363 7.89 11.23 0.15
N SER A 364 8.30 9.97 0.32
CA SER A 364 8.27 9.24 1.58
C SER A 364 9.30 9.77 2.58
N TRP A 365 8.94 9.73 3.86
CA TRP A 365 9.78 10.21 4.96
C TRP A 365 11.04 9.36 5.13
N LEU A 366 12.21 9.86 4.72
CA LEU A 366 13.48 9.20 5.05
C LEU A 366 13.87 9.52 6.50
N VAL A 367 13.92 8.51 7.35
CA VAL A 367 14.38 8.62 8.74
C VAL A 367 15.66 7.82 8.87
N ILE A 368 16.79 8.52 8.82
CA ILE A 368 18.14 7.92 8.86
C ILE A 368 18.91 8.39 10.10
N GLY A 369 19.35 7.43 10.91
CA GLY A 369 20.11 7.69 12.13
C GLY A 369 20.39 6.41 12.91
N THR A 370 20.87 6.55 14.14
CA THR A 370 21.00 5.42 15.08
C THR A 370 19.64 4.79 15.36
N ALA A 371 19.62 3.56 15.87
CA ALA A 371 18.37 2.89 16.23
C ALA A 371 17.50 3.71 17.21
N GLN A 372 18.13 4.43 18.14
CA GLN A 372 17.45 5.32 19.09
C GLN A 372 16.82 6.53 18.37
N GLU A 373 17.56 7.21 17.50
CA GLU A 373 17.03 8.37 16.76
C GLU A 373 15.85 7.98 15.85
N VAL A 374 15.94 6.82 15.19
CA VAL A 374 14.82 6.28 14.40
C VAL A 374 13.61 6.01 15.29
N ALA A 375 13.81 5.33 16.42
CA ALA A 375 12.72 5.03 17.36
C ALA A 375 12.08 6.29 17.94
N ASP A 376 12.89 7.29 18.33
CA ASP A 376 12.43 8.56 18.89
C ASP A 376 11.60 9.34 17.87
N THR A 377 12.07 9.41 16.63
CA THR A 377 11.36 10.08 15.53
C THR A 377 9.99 9.47 15.27
N LEU A 378 9.90 8.13 15.21
CA LEU A 378 8.63 7.42 15.05
C LEU A 378 7.73 7.54 16.29
N SER A 379 8.31 7.60 17.48
CA SER A 379 7.54 7.79 18.72
C SER A 379 6.95 9.18 18.80
N GLU A 380 7.72 10.21 18.44
CA GLU A 380 7.28 11.61 18.44
C GLU A 380 6.11 11.84 17.49
N ALA A 381 6.21 11.37 16.24
CA ALA A 381 5.13 11.51 15.26
C ALA A 381 3.83 10.79 15.69
N PHE A 382 3.95 9.60 16.29
CA PHE A 382 2.81 8.87 16.83
C PHE A 382 2.18 9.60 18.02
N HIS A 383 2.98 10.03 19.01
CA HIS A 383 2.48 10.75 20.19
C HIS A 383 1.91 12.13 19.87
N ALA A 384 2.40 12.78 18.82
CA ALA A 384 1.81 14.01 18.31
C ALA A 384 0.43 13.80 17.67
N GLY A 385 0.05 12.56 17.33
CA GLY A 385 -1.20 12.24 16.62
C GLY A 385 -1.14 12.49 15.11
N ALA A 386 0.07 12.66 14.55
CA ALA A 386 0.27 12.89 13.12
C ALA A 386 -0.11 11.65 12.29
N VAL A 387 0.07 10.46 12.86
CA VAL A 387 -0.26 9.15 12.26
C VAL A 387 -0.72 8.17 13.34
N ASP A 388 -1.48 7.14 12.94
CA ASP A 388 -1.78 5.98 13.78
C ASP A 388 -0.74 4.87 13.64
N GLY A 389 0.20 5.02 12.70
CA GLY A 389 1.22 4.02 12.43
C GLY A 389 1.95 4.24 11.11
N TYR A 390 2.62 3.21 10.63
CA TYR A 390 3.65 3.30 9.61
C TYR A 390 3.57 2.18 8.58
N ASN A 391 3.68 2.55 7.30
CA ASN A 391 4.12 1.64 6.25
C ASN A 391 5.66 1.71 6.19
N LEU A 392 6.32 0.65 6.62
CA LEU A 392 7.78 0.54 6.68
C LEU A 392 8.31 0.16 5.29
N MET A 393 8.78 1.18 4.58
CA MET A 393 9.27 1.14 3.19
C MET A 393 10.78 0.98 3.17
N PHE A 394 11.26 -0.25 3.41
CA PHE A 394 12.69 -0.52 3.54
C PHE A 394 13.43 -0.34 2.21
N PRO A 395 14.45 0.53 2.11
CA PRO A 395 15.18 0.71 0.86
C PRO A 395 15.83 -0.58 0.34
N PHE A 396 16.42 -1.37 1.24
CA PHE A 396 17.04 -2.65 0.92
C PHE A 396 16.51 -3.77 1.81
N LEU A 397 16.05 -4.85 1.18
CA LEU A 397 15.63 -6.09 1.84
C LEU A 397 16.64 -7.21 1.59
N PRO A 398 16.92 -8.06 2.60
CA PRO A 398 16.35 -8.02 3.96
C PRO A 398 17.09 -7.05 4.91
N THR A 399 18.21 -6.46 4.50
CA THR A 399 19.15 -5.79 5.43
C THR A 399 18.55 -4.67 6.27
N ASP A 400 17.83 -3.71 5.68
CA ASP A 400 17.26 -2.60 6.46
C ASP A 400 16.09 -3.06 7.33
N PHE A 401 15.34 -4.06 6.85
CA PHE A 401 14.28 -4.70 7.63
C PHE A 401 14.85 -5.41 8.87
N ASP A 402 15.90 -6.21 8.69
CA ASP A 402 16.55 -6.93 9.79
C ASP A 402 17.12 -5.95 10.83
N ASN A 403 17.78 -4.88 10.38
CA ASN A 403 18.29 -3.84 11.28
C ASN A 403 17.16 -3.17 12.09
N PHE A 404 16.01 -2.89 11.47
CA PHE A 404 14.88 -2.32 12.16
C PHE A 404 14.28 -3.31 13.18
N ILE A 405 14.05 -4.56 12.78
CA ILE A 405 13.52 -5.59 13.67
C ILE A 405 14.45 -5.85 14.86
N ASP A 406 15.75 -5.92 14.62
CA ASP A 406 16.72 -6.32 15.65
C ASP A 406 17.10 -5.15 16.58
N GLN A 407 17.08 -3.91 16.08
CA GLN A 407 17.62 -2.75 16.82
C GLN A 407 16.54 -1.72 17.20
N VAL A 408 15.56 -1.45 16.33
CA VAL A 408 14.56 -0.39 16.55
C VAL A 408 13.31 -0.93 17.25
N ALA A 409 12.78 -2.06 16.78
CA ALA A 409 11.57 -2.66 17.35
C ALA A 409 11.67 -2.93 18.87
N PRO A 410 12.80 -3.39 19.45
CA PRO A 410 12.94 -3.53 20.90
C PRO A 410 12.81 -2.20 21.66
N ILE A 411 13.29 -1.10 21.09
CA ILE A 411 13.19 0.25 21.68
C ILE A 411 11.73 0.73 21.65
N LEU A 412 11.05 0.57 20.50
CA LEU A 412 9.63 0.90 20.34
C LEU A 412 8.73 0.05 21.26
N LYS A 413 9.07 -1.23 21.46
CA LYS A 413 8.40 -2.10 22.43
C LYS A 413 8.60 -1.58 23.85
N LYS A 414 9.84 -1.29 24.26
CA LYS A 414 10.16 -0.80 25.61
C LYS A 414 9.47 0.53 25.93
N SER A 415 9.30 1.41 24.94
CA SER A 415 8.60 2.70 25.08
C SER A 415 7.07 2.59 25.02
N GLY A 416 6.52 1.42 24.69
CA GLY A 416 5.08 1.20 24.59
C GLY A 416 4.44 1.68 23.28
N VAL A 417 5.24 2.15 22.31
CA VAL A 417 4.75 2.53 20.98
C VAL A 417 4.42 1.30 20.14
N MET A 418 5.21 0.22 20.26
CA MET A 418 4.96 -1.05 19.59
C MET A 418 4.41 -2.09 20.57
N GLN A 419 3.49 -2.92 20.09
CA GLN A 419 2.91 -4.01 20.87
C GLN A 419 3.95 -5.08 21.28
N GLN A 420 3.76 -5.64 22.48
CA GLN A 420 4.63 -6.69 23.02
C GLN A 420 4.26 -8.09 22.51
N ALA A 421 2.97 -8.31 22.27
CA ALA A 421 2.38 -9.57 21.80
C ALA A 421 1.05 -9.25 21.12
N TYR A 422 0.63 -10.13 20.21
CA TYR A 422 -0.66 -10.00 19.54
C TYR A 422 -1.83 -10.15 20.51
N ARG A 423 -2.84 -9.32 20.31
CA ARG A 423 -4.17 -9.52 20.90
C ARG A 423 -4.89 -10.65 20.16
N PRO A 424 -5.75 -11.44 20.82
CA PRO A 424 -6.58 -12.42 20.13
C PRO A 424 -7.60 -11.71 19.21
N GLY A 425 -8.13 -12.46 18.25
CA GLY A 425 -9.17 -12.00 17.34
C GLY A 425 -8.66 -11.65 15.94
N THR A 426 -9.60 -11.16 15.15
CA THR A 426 -9.43 -10.70 13.77
C THR A 426 -8.54 -9.47 13.68
N LEU A 427 -8.06 -9.16 12.48
CA LEU A 427 -7.28 -7.95 12.24
C LEU A 427 -8.08 -6.68 12.58
N ARG A 428 -9.37 -6.63 12.21
CA ARG A 428 -10.28 -5.53 12.58
C ARG A 428 -10.30 -5.27 14.09
N GLU A 429 -10.42 -6.31 14.90
CA GLU A 429 -10.40 -6.22 16.37
C GLU A 429 -9.02 -5.79 16.91
N LYS A 430 -7.93 -6.36 16.36
CA LYS A 430 -6.56 -6.00 16.73
C LYS A 430 -6.27 -4.51 16.50
N LEU A 431 -6.78 -3.94 15.41
CA LEU A 431 -6.63 -2.52 15.07
C LEU A 431 -7.65 -1.60 15.75
N GLY A 432 -8.56 -2.14 16.57
CA GLY A 432 -9.58 -1.36 17.28
C GLY A 432 -10.59 -0.70 16.33
N LEU A 433 -10.86 -1.31 15.19
CA LEU A 433 -11.88 -0.87 14.25
C LEU A 433 -13.26 -1.42 14.67
N PRO A 434 -14.36 -0.70 14.42
CA PRO A 434 -15.69 -1.13 14.83
C PRO A 434 -16.14 -2.37 14.05
N PRO A 435 -16.96 -3.24 14.65
CA PRO A 435 -17.57 -4.36 13.94
C PRO A 435 -18.48 -3.86 12.82
N VAL A 436 -18.59 -4.65 11.75
CA VAL A 436 -19.44 -4.32 10.60
C VAL A 436 -20.80 -4.98 10.78
N VAL A 437 -21.86 -4.16 10.85
CA VAL A 437 -23.24 -4.65 10.86
C VAL A 437 -23.61 -5.11 9.44
N ASN A 438 -24.15 -6.32 9.32
CA ASN A 438 -24.67 -6.82 8.05
C ASN A 438 -25.88 -5.95 7.61
N GLN A 439 -25.81 -5.37 6.40
CA GLN A 439 -26.84 -4.44 5.93
C GLN A 439 -28.22 -5.06 5.63
N PHE A 440 -28.31 -6.38 5.48
CA PHE A 440 -29.57 -7.08 5.21
C PHE A 440 -30.24 -7.60 6.49
N ARG A 441 -29.54 -7.56 7.63
CA ARG A 441 -30.08 -8.00 8.91
C ARG A 441 -31.26 -7.12 9.29
N ARG A 442 -32.43 -7.73 9.46
CA ARG A 442 -33.63 -7.06 9.99
C ARG A 442 -33.52 -6.96 11.51
N GLU A 443 -33.96 -5.81 12.06
CA GLU A 443 -34.07 -5.60 13.52
C GLU A 443 -35.04 -6.57 14.19
#